data_AF-A0A2E2VYY1-F1
#
_entry.id   AF-A0A2E2VYY1-F1
#
_cell.length_a   1.000
_cell.length_b   1.000
_cell.length_c   1.000
_cell.angle_alpha   90.00
_cell.angle_beta   90.00
_cell.angle_gamma   90.00
#
_symmetry.space_group_name_H-M   'P 1'
#
loop_
_entity.id
_entity.type
_entity.pdbx_description
1 polymer ?
#
loop_
_entity_poly.entity_id
_entity_poly.type
_entity_poly.pdbx_seq_one_letter_code
_entity_poly.pdbx_strand_id
1 'polypeptide(L)'
;MIDNSNPVRGGHPWLALLVMSMFLQASCSSVSQTRDALRTAEVCCDDFAAMSFPVIHSVNPSDTPVVVELNDRSPVYPFRTGKSYFSAYALSHGQPGSDLLLMFAPGRFNALNSGTFCPIVTYLNSQHEPIASEDLVIRWVSSDKSRTGYWTAAQTVPAAASYLIVHTSDEMLSRQLSIDAVTENQTIMVGYAVATIPVTRAAGYRCLPVGEVQVILLG
;
A
#
# COMPACT_ATOMS: atom_id res chain seq x y z
N MET A 1 -61.60 -37.32 32.35
CA MET A 1 -61.77 -35.94 32.85
C MET A 1 -60.48 -35.21 32.54
N ILE A 2 -60.61 -34.02 31.98
CA ILE A 2 -59.55 -33.16 31.41
C ILE A 2 -58.78 -32.43 32.51
N ASP A 3 -57.45 -32.31 32.35
CA ASP A 3 -56.55 -31.13 32.53
C ASP A 3 -55.13 -31.64 32.87
N ASN A 4 -54.06 -31.46 32.09
CA ASN A 4 -53.45 -30.30 31.43
C ASN A 4 -52.74 -29.35 32.40
N SER A 5 -51.41 -29.52 32.58
CA SER A 5 -50.40 -28.44 32.64
C SER A 5 -49.00 -28.95 33.02
N ASN A 6 -48.06 -28.86 32.07
CA ASN A 6 -46.62 -28.56 32.31
C ASN A 6 -46.48 -27.05 32.62
N PRO A 7 -45.38 -26.48 33.17
CA PRO A 7 -43.96 -26.74 32.85
C PRO A 7 -43.06 -26.71 34.14
N VAL A 8 -41.74 -26.91 34.19
CA VAL A 8 -40.61 -26.14 33.61
C VAL A 8 -39.35 -27.00 33.81
N ARG A 9 -38.67 -27.37 32.72
CA ARG A 9 -37.33 -27.97 32.74
C ARG A 9 -36.30 -26.85 32.89
N GLY A 10 -35.51 -26.90 33.96
CA GLY A 10 -34.42 -25.96 34.23
C GLY A 10 -33.37 -25.94 33.11
N GLY A 11 -33.31 -24.83 32.38
CA GLY A 11 -32.24 -24.54 31.44
C GLY A 11 -30.95 -24.20 32.19
N HIS A 12 -29.89 -24.96 31.90
CA HIS A 12 -28.55 -24.70 32.40
C HIS A 12 -27.97 -23.45 31.67
N PRO A 13 -27.63 -22.35 32.37
CA PRO A 13 -27.26 -21.10 31.72
C PRO A 13 -25.78 -21.01 31.30
N TRP A 14 -25.01 -22.10 31.40
CA TRP A 14 -23.54 -22.03 31.31
C TRP A 14 -22.94 -22.31 29.92
N LEU A 15 -23.77 -22.61 28.91
CA LEU A 15 -23.30 -22.92 27.55
C LEU A 15 -23.34 -21.72 26.57
N ALA A 16 -23.83 -20.56 26.98
CA ALA A 16 -23.95 -19.38 26.12
C ALA A 16 -22.75 -18.41 26.18
N LEU A 17 -21.73 -18.68 27.00
CA LEU A 17 -20.62 -17.74 27.24
C LEU A 17 -19.34 -18.02 26.42
N LEU A 18 -19.30 -19.07 25.59
CA LEU A 18 -18.10 -19.46 24.83
C LEU A 18 -18.06 -19.00 23.37
N VAL A 19 -19.08 -18.31 22.86
CA VAL A 19 -19.13 -17.84 21.46
C VAL A 19 -18.78 -16.34 21.31
N MET A 20 -18.57 -15.63 22.43
CA MET A 20 -18.41 -14.17 22.45
C MET A 20 -16.94 -13.76 22.69
N SER A 21 -15.98 -14.31 21.95
CA SER A 21 -14.56 -13.91 22.09
C SER A 21 -13.78 -13.87 20.77
N MET A 22 -14.46 -13.89 19.62
CA MET A 22 -13.81 -13.94 18.30
C MET A 22 -13.96 -12.70 17.42
N PHE A 23 -14.48 -11.59 17.95
CA PHE A 23 -14.64 -10.36 17.19
C PHE A 23 -14.19 -9.18 18.03
N LEU A 24 -12.89 -8.87 18.00
CA LEU A 24 -12.28 -7.54 18.24
C LEU A 24 -10.74 -7.65 18.24
N GLN A 25 -10.15 -8.24 17.20
CA GLN A 25 -8.76 -7.96 16.85
C GLN A 25 -8.74 -7.09 15.59
N ALA A 26 -9.11 -5.82 15.76
CA ALA A 26 -8.61 -4.78 14.87
C ALA A 26 -7.12 -4.61 15.18
N SER A 27 -6.29 -5.49 14.63
CA SER A 27 -4.85 -5.51 14.83
C SER A 27 -4.24 -4.27 14.19
N CYS A 28 -3.91 -3.26 15.00
CA CYS A 28 -2.92 -2.29 14.62
C CYS A 28 -1.56 -3.02 14.68
N SER A 29 -1.21 -3.74 13.61
CA SER A 29 0.03 -4.50 13.54
C SER A 29 1.22 -3.54 13.54
N SER A 30 2.20 -3.80 14.40
CA SER A 30 3.43 -3.01 14.43
C SER A 30 4.29 -3.29 13.19
N VAL A 31 5.14 -2.33 12.81
CA VAL A 31 6.11 -2.49 11.71
C VAL A 31 6.93 -3.78 11.84
N SER A 32 7.33 -4.16 13.07
CA SER A 32 8.09 -5.38 13.31
C SER A 32 7.26 -6.63 13.01
N GLN A 33 6.02 -6.66 13.49
CA GLN A 33 5.14 -7.82 13.31
C GLN A 33 4.88 -8.11 11.84
N THR A 34 4.63 -7.07 11.03
CA THR A 34 4.41 -7.23 9.59
C THR A 34 5.66 -7.74 8.87
N ARG A 35 6.86 -7.33 9.29
CA ARG A 35 8.12 -7.81 8.70
C ARG A 35 8.42 -9.26 9.09
N ASP A 36 8.17 -9.63 10.34
CA ASP A 36 8.37 -11.00 10.79
C ASP A 36 7.38 -11.95 10.11
N ALA A 37 6.12 -11.52 9.91
CA ALA A 37 5.14 -12.26 9.12
C ALA A 37 5.64 -12.50 7.69
N LEU A 38 6.13 -11.47 6.99
CA LEU A 38 6.71 -11.58 5.65
C LEU A 38 7.91 -12.55 5.59
N ARG A 39 8.79 -12.49 6.59
CA ARG A 39 9.94 -13.41 6.67
C ARG A 39 9.49 -14.87 6.70
N THR A 40 8.45 -15.17 7.46
CA THR A 40 7.91 -16.54 7.61
C THR A 40 6.95 -16.99 6.51
N ALA A 41 6.39 -16.05 5.74
CA ALA A 41 5.38 -16.38 4.73
C ALA A 41 5.94 -17.30 3.63
N GLU A 42 5.16 -18.28 3.17
CA GLU A 42 5.60 -19.20 2.13
C GLU A 42 5.69 -18.51 0.77
N VAL A 43 6.69 -18.87 -0.04
CA VAL A 43 6.85 -18.35 -1.39
C VAL A 43 5.82 -19.03 -2.30
N CYS A 44 5.09 -18.26 -3.09
CA CYS A 44 3.98 -18.78 -3.90
C CYS A 44 4.43 -19.52 -5.17
N CYS A 45 5.58 -19.11 -5.71
CA CYS A 45 5.85 -19.23 -7.14
C CYS A 45 7.34 -19.48 -7.34
N ASP A 46 7.68 -20.42 -8.22
CA ASP A 46 9.07 -20.81 -8.51
C ASP A 46 9.82 -19.74 -9.31
N ASP A 47 9.12 -19.09 -10.26
CA ASP A 47 9.65 -18.03 -11.11
C ASP A 47 8.59 -16.96 -11.43
N PHE A 48 8.98 -15.95 -12.23
CA PHE A 48 8.07 -14.89 -12.67
C PHE A 48 6.95 -15.40 -13.59
N ALA A 49 7.19 -16.44 -14.40
CA ALA A 49 6.19 -16.97 -15.32
C ALA A 49 5.08 -17.74 -14.60
N ALA A 50 5.34 -18.24 -13.40
CA ALA A 50 4.35 -18.89 -12.53
C ALA A 50 3.40 -17.90 -11.82
N MET A 51 3.64 -16.59 -11.90
CA MET A 51 2.79 -15.59 -11.27
C MET A 51 1.46 -15.39 -12.03
N SER A 52 0.42 -14.96 -11.31
CA SER A 52 -0.85 -14.56 -11.94
C SER A 52 -0.76 -13.11 -12.42
N PHE A 53 -1.05 -12.87 -13.70
CA PHE A 53 -1.04 -11.55 -14.32
C PHE A 53 -2.42 -11.19 -14.88
N PRO A 54 -3.40 -10.83 -14.04
CA PRO A 54 -4.62 -10.20 -14.53
C PRO A 54 -4.30 -8.96 -15.36
N VAL A 55 -5.05 -8.74 -16.44
CA VAL A 55 -4.86 -7.58 -17.30
C VAL A 55 -5.26 -6.32 -16.54
N ILE A 56 -4.37 -5.34 -16.53
CA ILE A 56 -4.70 -3.99 -16.10
C ILE A 56 -5.14 -3.18 -17.32
N HIS A 57 -6.38 -2.71 -17.32
CA HIS A 57 -6.88 -1.88 -18.41
C HIS A 57 -6.42 -0.43 -18.24
N SER A 58 -6.12 0.24 -19.36
CA SER A 58 -5.83 1.67 -19.32
C SER A 58 -7.08 2.37 -18.84
N VAL A 59 -6.92 3.17 -17.79
CA VAL A 59 -7.99 4.00 -17.26
C VAL A 59 -7.74 5.41 -17.74
N ASN A 60 -8.74 6.05 -18.33
CA ASN A 60 -8.69 7.49 -18.45
C ASN A 60 -8.48 8.08 -17.03
N PRO A 61 -7.89 9.27 -16.88
CA PRO A 61 -7.81 9.95 -15.58
C PRO A 61 -9.18 10.11 -14.89
N SER A 62 -10.26 10.01 -15.67
CA SER A 62 -11.67 10.07 -15.26
C SER A 62 -12.26 8.73 -14.80
N ASP A 63 -11.60 7.61 -15.08
CA ASP A 63 -12.05 6.27 -14.71
C ASP A 63 -11.58 5.90 -13.30
N THR A 64 -12.17 4.85 -12.73
CA THR A 64 -11.81 4.38 -11.38
C THR A 64 -10.40 3.79 -11.39
N PRO A 65 -9.45 4.32 -10.60
CA PRO A 65 -8.09 3.78 -10.51
C PRO A 65 -8.08 2.30 -10.11
N VAL A 66 -7.03 1.59 -10.53
CA VAL A 66 -6.85 0.20 -10.12
C VAL A 66 -6.26 0.19 -8.71
N VAL A 67 -7.04 -0.29 -7.75
CA VAL A 67 -6.60 -0.40 -6.36
C VAL A 67 -5.78 -1.68 -6.20
N VAL A 68 -4.52 -1.50 -5.81
CA VAL A 68 -3.61 -2.58 -5.44
C VAL A 68 -3.51 -2.61 -3.93
N GLU A 69 -4.00 -3.70 -3.33
CA GLU A 69 -3.89 -3.95 -1.89
C GLU A 69 -2.88 -5.09 -1.66
N LEU A 70 -1.82 -4.78 -0.91
CA LEU A 70 -0.88 -5.79 -0.40
C LEU A 70 -1.13 -6.00 1.09
N ASN A 71 -1.41 -7.24 1.48
CA ASN A 71 -1.64 -7.64 2.87
C ASN A 71 -0.98 -9.00 3.16
N ASP A 72 -1.22 -9.56 4.34
CA ASP A 72 -0.63 -10.83 4.79
C ASP A 72 -1.11 -12.06 4.01
N ARG A 73 -2.12 -11.91 3.14
CA ARG A 73 -2.64 -12.94 2.24
C ARG A 73 -2.15 -12.80 0.80
N SER A 74 -1.48 -11.69 0.48
CA SER A 74 -0.90 -11.49 -0.84
C SER A 74 0.19 -12.53 -1.12
N PRO A 75 0.40 -12.93 -2.39
CA PRO A 75 1.47 -13.85 -2.73
C PRO A 75 2.83 -13.25 -2.41
N VAL A 76 3.80 -14.11 -2.10
CA VAL A 76 5.15 -13.72 -1.68
C VAL A 76 6.17 -14.30 -2.64
N TYR A 77 7.17 -13.49 -3.00
CA TYR A 77 8.24 -13.90 -3.90
C TYR A 77 9.61 -13.35 -3.46
N PRO A 78 10.72 -14.11 -3.63
CA PRO A 78 12.07 -13.65 -3.32
C PRO A 78 12.66 -12.84 -4.49
N PHE A 79 12.27 -11.57 -4.60
CA PHE A 79 12.86 -10.67 -5.60
C PHE A 79 14.35 -10.45 -5.33
N ARG A 80 15.09 -9.99 -6.35
CA ARG A 80 16.49 -9.57 -6.18
C ARG A 80 16.67 -8.45 -5.15
N THR A 81 15.63 -7.67 -4.93
CA THR A 81 15.58 -6.56 -3.96
C THR A 81 15.05 -6.97 -2.59
N GLY A 82 14.78 -8.25 -2.36
CA GLY A 82 14.26 -8.77 -1.10
C GLY A 82 13.00 -9.61 -1.25
N LYS A 83 12.67 -10.37 -0.21
CA LYS A 83 11.42 -11.13 -0.15
C LYS A 83 10.27 -10.15 0.12
N SER A 84 9.24 -10.17 -0.73
CA SER A 84 8.12 -9.22 -0.61
C SER A 84 6.78 -9.87 -0.95
N TYR A 85 5.72 -9.35 -0.31
CA TYR A 85 4.38 -9.43 -0.85
C TYR A 85 4.32 -8.71 -2.19
N PHE A 86 3.50 -9.18 -3.12
CA PHE A 86 3.37 -8.53 -4.41
C PHE A 86 1.97 -8.64 -5.01
N SER A 87 1.71 -7.77 -5.98
CA SER A 87 0.63 -7.91 -6.95
C SER A 87 1.21 -7.71 -8.34
N ALA A 88 0.78 -8.52 -9.30
CA ALA A 88 1.33 -8.56 -10.64
C ALA A 88 0.21 -8.39 -11.67
N TYR A 89 0.51 -7.69 -12.77
CA TYR A 89 -0.47 -7.38 -13.82
C TYR A 89 0.14 -7.46 -15.21
N ALA A 90 -0.66 -7.90 -16.17
CA ALA A 90 -0.34 -7.84 -17.59
C ALA A 90 -0.72 -6.47 -18.15
N LEU A 91 0.20 -5.85 -18.90
CA LEU A 91 -0.03 -4.57 -19.55
C LEU A 91 -0.84 -4.77 -20.85
N SER A 92 -1.86 -3.94 -21.05
CA SER A 92 -2.63 -3.85 -22.28
C SER A 92 -1.83 -3.16 -23.40
N HIS A 93 -2.21 -3.41 -24.66
CA HIS A 93 -1.66 -2.70 -25.81
C HIS A 93 -1.75 -1.17 -25.63
N GLY A 94 -0.63 -0.47 -25.87
CA GLY A 94 -0.54 1.00 -25.74
C GLY A 94 -0.07 1.51 -24.37
N GLN A 95 -0.01 0.65 -23.35
CA GLN A 95 0.54 1.02 -22.04
C GLN A 95 2.08 1.04 -21.98
N PRO A 96 2.83 0.21 -22.71
CA PRO A 96 4.28 0.37 -22.77
C PRO A 96 4.64 1.73 -23.39
N GLY A 97 5.46 2.52 -22.69
CA GLY A 97 5.79 3.89 -23.05
C GLY A 97 4.84 4.96 -22.48
N SER A 98 3.77 4.55 -21.77
CA SER A 98 2.83 5.46 -21.12
C SER A 98 3.36 5.96 -19.77
N ASP A 99 2.72 6.97 -19.18
CA ASP A 99 3.04 7.40 -17.82
C ASP A 99 2.28 6.54 -16.81
N LEU A 100 2.98 6.03 -15.80
CA LEU A 100 2.42 5.33 -14.66
C LEU A 100 2.40 6.28 -13.46
N LEU A 101 1.23 6.47 -12.88
CA LEU A 101 1.02 7.26 -11.66
C LEU A 101 0.55 6.34 -10.53
N LEU A 102 1.27 6.37 -9.41
CA LEU A 102 0.89 5.74 -8.17
C LEU A 102 0.39 6.82 -7.20
N MET A 103 -0.74 6.58 -6.57
CA MET A 103 -1.34 7.45 -5.56
C MET A 103 -1.66 6.65 -4.31
N PHE A 104 -1.24 7.11 -3.14
CA PHE A 104 -1.49 6.40 -1.89
C PHE A 104 -1.70 7.38 -0.74
N ALA A 105 -2.58 6.99 0.20
CA ALA A 105 -2.90 7.82 1.33
C ALA A 105 -1.75 7.80 2.35
N PRO A 106 -1.37 8.95 2.94
CA PRO A 106 -0.48 8.95 4.08
C PRO A 106 -1.08 8.16 5.24
N GLY A 107 -0.27 7.30 5.86
CA GLY A 107 -0.53 6.90 7.24
C GLY A 107 -0.62 8.14 8.15
N ARG A 108 -1.19 7.99 9.36
CA ARG A 108 -1.36 9.12 10.30
C ARG A 108 -0.04 9.89 10.46
N PHE A 109 -0.02 11.15 10.03
CA PHE A 109 1.11 12.06 10.21
C PHE A 109 1.51 12.13 11.69
N ASN A 110 2.81 12.00 11.98
CA ASN A 110 3.44 12.20 13.29
C ASN A 110 3.22 11.15 14.38
N ALA A 111 2.80 9.92 14.08
CA ALA A 111 2.92 8.85 15.09
C ALA A 111 4.35 8.27 15.03
N LEU A 112 5.07 8.28 16.16
CA LEU A 112 6.45 7.76 16.30
C LEU A 112 6.62 6.28 15.88
N ASN A 113 5.52 5.57 15.60
CA ASN A 113 5.48 4.20 15.09
C ASN A 113 4.56 4.01 13.87
N SER A 114 4.08 5.08 13.21
CA SER A 114 3.33 4.94 11.96
C SER A 114 4.28 4.55 10.83
N GLY A 115 4.02 3.40 10.22
CA GLY A 115 4.61 3.07 8.93
C GLY A 115 3.72 3.54 7.77
N THR A 116 4.30 3.63 6.59
CA THR A 116 3.58 3.85 5.33
C THR A 116 3.99 2.77 4.35
N PHE A 117 3.09 2.39 3.44
CA PHE A 117 3.46 1.53 2.32
C PHE A 117 4.42 2.30 1.40
N CYS A 118 5.50 1.62 0.99
CA CYS A 118 6.51 2.16 0.09
C CYS A 118 6.61 1.22 -1.12
N PRO A 119 5.79 1.43 -2.16
CA PRO A 119 5.84 0.60 -3.34
C PRO A 119 7.11 0.87 -4.14
N ILE A 120 7.60 -0.17 -4.79
CA ILE A 120 8.47 -0.14 -5.95
C ILE A 120 7.79 -0.91 -7.07
N VAL A 121 8.21 -0.69 -8.30
CA VAL A 121 7.65 -1.37 -9.47
C VAL A 121 8.77 -2.09 -10.20
N THR A 122 8.56 -3.39 -10.43
CA THR A 122 9.40 -4.21 -11.30
C THR A 122 8.64 -4.47 -12.60
N TYR A 123 9.31 -4.21 -13.73
CA TYR A 123 8.78 -4.45 -15.06
C TYR A 123 9.41 -5.69 -15.67
N LEU A 124 8.59 -6.49 -16.35
CA LEU A 124 9.04 -7.67 -17.08
C LEU A 124 8.75 -7.52 -18.58
N ASN A 125 9.58 -8.13 -19.42
CA ASN A 125 9.30 -8.30 -20.86
C ASN A 125 8.29 -9.45 -21.12
N SER A 126 7.99 -9.73 -22.39
CA SER A 126 7.07 -10.81 -22.78
C SER A 126 7.56 -12.22 -22.46
N GLN A 127 8.85 -12.37 -22.13
CA GLN A 127 9.46 -13.61 -21.66
C GLN A 127 9.47 -13.73 -20.13
N HIS A 128 8.81 -12.80 -19.41
CA HIS A 128 8.82 -12.69 -17.95
C HIS A 128 10.20 -12.40 -17.35
N GLU A 129 11.13 -11.87 -18.14
CA GLU A 129 12.45 -11.46 -17.64
C GLU A 129 12.38 -10.03 -17.12
N PRO A 130 12.97 -9.73 -15.95
CA PRO A 130 12.98 -8.38 -15.40
C PRO A 130 13.84 -7.44 -16.24
N ILE A 131 13.25 -6.35 -16.71
CA ILE A 131 13.90 -5.34 -17.54
C ILE A 131 14.19 -4.03 -16.81
N ALA A 132 13.44 -3.74 -15.75
CA ALA A 132 13.65 -2.58 -14.88
C ALA A 132 13.03 -2.84 -13.51
N SER A 133 13.66 -2.33 -12.46
CA SER A 133 13.17 -2.35 -11.09
C SER A 133 13.77 -1.15 -10.38
N GLU A 134 12.95 -0.14 -10.12
CA GLU A 134 13.41 1.16 -9.64
C GLU A 134 12.64 1.58 -8.39
N ASP A 135 13.37 2.22 -7.47
CA ASP A 135 12.77 2.91 -6.34
C ASP A 135 11.98 4.12 -6.86
N LEU A 136 10.76 4.28 -6.35
CA LEU A 136 9.89 5.37 -6.75
C LEU A 136 10.31 6.68 -6.06
N VAL A 137 10.36 7.77 -6.83
CA VAL A 137 10.49 9.13 -6.27
C VAL A 137 9.15 9.59 -5.74
N ILE A 138 8.92 9.35 -4.44
CA ILE A 138 7.68 9.69 -3.75
C ILE A 138 7.63 11.19 -3.43
N ARG A 139 6.50 11.84 -3.73
CA ARG A 139 6.24 13.26 -3.50
C ARG A 139 4.94 13.47 -2.74
N TRP A 140 4.89 14.50 -1.89
CA TRP A 140 3.64 14.97 -1.30
C TRP A 140 2.85 15.83 -2.29
N VAL A 141 1.54 15.60 -2.37
CA VAL A 141 0.60 16.55 -2.95
C VAL A 141 -0.23 17.14 -1.82
N SER A 142 -0.14 18.46 -1.65
CA SER A 142 -0.83 19.19 -0.58
C SER A 142 -2.34 19.10 -0.71
N SER A 143 -3.04 19.01 0.43
CA SER A 143 -4.48 19.17 0.48
C SER A 143 -4.91 20.54 -0.05
N ASP A 144 -6.03 20.59 -0.75
CA ASP A 144 -6.73 21.82 -1.10
C ASP A 144 -8.17 21.79 -0.57
N LYS A 145 -9.01 22.75 -0.94
CA LYS A 145 -10.41 22.80 -0.48
C LYS A 145 -11.26 21.60 -0.94
N SER A 146 -10.80 20.86 -1.93
CA SER A 146 -11.52 19.76 -2.58
C SER A 146 -10.94 18.38 -2.28
N ARG A 147 -9.67 18.29 -1.85
CA ARG A 147 -8.94 17.03 -1.74
C ARG A 147 -8.05 16.99 -0.49
N THR A 148 -8.03 15.84 0.18
CA THR A 148 -7.02 15.54 1.20
C THR A 148 -5.67 15.36 0.53
N GLY A 149 -4.59 15.72 1.23
CA GLY A 149 -3.24 15.52 0.72
C GLY A 149 -2.91 14.03 0.59
N TYR A 150 -2.10 13.69 -0.40
CA TYR A 150 -1.75 12.31 -0.72
C TYR A 150 -0.30 12.20 -1.19
N TRP A 151 0.24 10.99 -1.13
CA TRP A 151 1.54 10.68 -1.72
C TRP A 151 1.37 10.26 -3.17
N THR A 152 2.32 10.66 -4.00
CA THR A 152 2.37 10.24 -5.40
C THR A 152 3.76 9.86 -5.83
N ALA A 153 3.83 8.94 -6.78
CA ALA A 153 5.03 8.66 -7.54
C ALA A 153 4.66 8.47 -9.01
N ALA A 154 5.50 8.96 -9.91
CA ALA A 154 5.29 8.84 -11.34
C ALA A 154 6.56 8.32 -12.01
N GLN A 155 6.38 7.48 -13.03
CA GLN A 155 7.45 6.98 -13.88
C GLN A 155 6.90 6.60 -15.24
N THR A 156 7.76 6.55 -16.26
CA THR A 156 7.36 6.05 -17.57
C THR A 156 7.47 4.53 -17.61
N VAL A 157 6.45 3.86 -18.13
CA VAL A 157 6.47 2.40 -18.35
C VAL A 157 7.48 2.10 -19.46
N PRO A 158 8.46 1.21 -19.28
CA PRO A 158 9.41 0.86 -20.32
C PRO A 158 8.69 0.35 -21.58
N ALA A 159 9.12 0.78 -22.77
CA ALA A 159 8.49 0.39 -24.04
C ALA A 159 8.51 -1.12 -24.31
N ALA A 160 9.46 -1.85 -23.73
CA ALA A 160 9.56 -3.31 -23.83
C ALA A 160 8.77 -4.05 -22.74
N ALA A 161 8.13 -3.35 -21.80
CA ALA A 161 7.40 -3.97 -20.72
C ALA A 161 6.14 -4.66 -21.26
N SER A 162 5.87 -5.86 -20.77
CA SER A 162 4.61 -6.59 -20.97
C SER A 162 3.89 -6.85 -19.64
N TYR A 163 4.62 -6.75 -18.52
CA TYR A 163 4.08 -6.97 -17.19
C TYR A 163 4.65 -5.95 -16.21
N LEU A 164 3.87 -5.67 -15.16
CA LEU A 164 4.30 -4.86 -14.02
C LEU A 164 4.03 -5.63 -12.72
N ILE A 165 4.92 -5.46 -11.75
CA ILE A 165 4.79 -6.04 -10.41
C ILE A 165 4.97 -4.91 -9.40
N VAL A 166 3.96 -4.72 -8.55
CA VAL A 166 4.01 -3.79 -7.42
C VAL A 166 4.39 -4.58 -6.18
N HIS A 167 5.47 -4.17 -5.52
CA HIS A 167 5.97 -4.80 -4.29
C HIS A 167 6.79 -3.79 -3.47
N THR A 168 7.49 -4.22 -2.43
CA THR A 168 8.43 -3.38 -1.66
C THR A 168 9.82 -4.01 -1.65
N SER A 169 10.89 -3.20 -1.59
CA SER A 169 12.27 -3.70 -1.45
C SER A 169 12.73 -3.77 0.00
N ASP A 170 13.66 -4.67 0.31
CA ASP A 170 14.32 -4.75 1.62
C ASP A 170 15.08 -3.46 1.95
N GLU A 171 15.62 -2.77 0.93
CA GLU A 171 16.26 -1.46 1.10
C GLU A 171 15.24 -0.42 1.59
N MET A 172 14.06 -0.33 0.97
CA MET A 172 12.97 0.54 1.43
C MET A 172 12.51 0.17 2.84
N LEU A 173 12.33 -1.12 3.14
CA LEU A 173 11.99 -1.57 4.50
C LEU A 173 13.08 -1.17 5.50
N SER A 174 14.34 -1.15 5.13
CA SER A 174 15.43 -0.83 6.05
C SER A 174 15.60 0.68 6.29
N ARG A 175 14.95 1.53 5.47
CA ARG A 175 15.09 2.99 5.51
C ARG A 175 13.94 3.68 6.25
N GLN A 176 14.25 4.87 6.77
CA GLN A 176 13.25 5.87 7.10
C GLN A 176 13.07 6.77 5.86
N LEU A 177 11.89 6.74 5.27
CA LEU A 177 11.53 7.58 4.15
C LEU A 177 11.29 9.00 4.67
N SER A 178 12.16 9.94 4.28
CA SER A 178 11.96 11.36 4.54
C SER A 178 11.30 11.97 3.33
N ILE A 179 10.06 12.43 3.48
CA ILE A 179 9.35 13.12 2.40
C ILE A 179 9.06 14.53 2.86
N ASP A 180 9.28 15.50 1.98
CA ASP A 180 8.82 16.87 2.16
C ASP A 180 7.29 16.87 2.19
N ALA A 181 6.75 16.98 3.40
CA ALA A 181 5.40 16.54 3.69
C ALA A 181 4.41 17.70 3.78
N VAL A 182 4.88 18.93 4.00
CA VAL A 182 4.05 20.14 3.96
C VAL A 182 4.95 21.34 3.67
N THR A 183 4.60 22.16 2.66
CA THR A 183 5.14 23.52 2.53
C THR A 183 4.09 24.49 3.08
N GLU A 184 4.31 24.98 4.30
CA GLU A 184 3.44 25.95 4.97
C GLU A 184 4.07 27.34 4.88
N ASN A 185 3.29 28.34 4.52
CA ASN A 185 3.71 29.73 4.63
C ASN A 185 3.73 30.13 6.11
N GLN A 186 4.92 30.28 6.69
CA GLN A 186 5.08 30.82 8.02
C GLN A 186 5.36 32.32 7.95
N THR A 187 4.58 33.07 8.72
CA THR A 187 4.80 34.50 8.92
C THR A 187 5.74 34.69 10.09
N ILE A 188 6.90 35.29 9.85
CA ILE A 188 7.90 35.63 10.86
C ILE A 188 8.07 37.15 10.95
N MET A 189 8.36 37.65 12.15
CA MET A 189 8.82 39.02 12.33
C MET A 189 10.34 39.07 12.29
N VAL A 190 10.88 39.88 11.38
CA VAL A 190 12.32 40.16 11.27
C VAL A 190 12.53 41.64 11.57
N GLY A 191 12.83 41.95 12.83
CA GLY A 191 12.83 43.33 13.33
C GLY A 191 11.41 43.89 13.35
N TYR A 192 11.16 44.96 12.57
CA TYR A 192 9.85 45.59 12.39
C TYR A 192 9.13 45.17 11.10
N ALA A 193 9.75 44.32 10.27
CA ALA A 193 9.17 43.83 9.03
C ALA A 193 8.51 42.46 9.23
N VAL A 194 7.38 42.26 8.55
CA VAL A 194 6.69 40.97 8.47
C VAL A 194 7.12 40.29 7.17
N ALA A 195 7.69 39.09 7.28
CA ALA A 195 8.07 38.27 6.15
C ALA A 195 7.27 36.96 6.17
N THR A 196 6.73 36.57 5.03
CA THR A 196 6.11 35.26 4.84
C THR A 196 7.10 34.38 4.10
N ILE A 197 7.58 33.33 4.77
CA ILE A 197 8.51 32.37 4.19
C ILE A 197 7.83 31.02 4.02
N PRO A 198 8.02 30.33 2.88
CA PRO A 198 7.62 28.94 2.76
C PRO A 198 8.53 28.09 3.64
N VAL A 199 7.95 27.31 4.55
CA VAL A 199 8.66 26.36 5.40
C VAL A 199 8.21 24.96 5.03
N THR A 200 9.15 24.18 4.51
CA THR A 200 8.92 22.77 4.20
C THR A 200 9.24 21.92 5.43
N ARG A 201 8.26 21.18 5.94
CA ARG A 201 8.47 20.18 6.98
C ARG A 201 8.62 18.81 6.35
N ALA A 202 9.77 18.18 6.58
CA ALA A 202 9.97 16.78 6.26
C ALA A 202 9.28 15.91 7.32
N ALA A 203 8.53 14.90 6.89
CA ALA A 203 8.02 13.86 7.76
C ALA A 203 8.77 12.55 7.47
N GLY A 204 9.26 11.90 8.53
CA GLY A 204 9.97 10.64 8.44
C GLY A 204 9.04 9.47 8.70
N TYR A 205 8.85 8.58 7.72
CA TYR A 205 8.03 7.37 7.81
C TYR A 205 8.87 6.11 7.76
N ARG A 206 8.42 5.04 8.43
CA ARG A 206 8.99 3.69 8.23
C ARG A 206 8.25 2.99 7.10
N CYS A 207 8.97 2.40 6.16
CA CYS A 207 8.31 1.62 5.12
C CYS A 207 7.73 0.31 5.66
N LEU A 208 6.52 0.01 5.21
CA LEU A 208 5.78 -1.23 5.43
C LEU A 208 5.71 -2.02 4.13
N PRO A 209 5.74 -3.37 4.20
CA PRO A 209 5.58 -4.24 3.04
C PRO A 209 4.11 -4.46 2.65
N VAL A 210 3.18 -3.83 3.36
CA VAL A 210 1.73 -3.95 3.18
C VAL A 210 1.11 -2.57 3.12
N GLY A 211 -0.01 -2.46 2.43
CA GLY A 211 -0.83 -1.27 2.31
C GLY A 211 -1.55 -1.21 0.97
N GLU A 212 -2.12 -0.05 0.68
CA GLU A 212 -2.92 0.17 -0.51
C GLU A 212 -2.27 1.25 -1.38
N VAL A 213 -2.27 1.02 -2.70
CA VAL A 213 -1.87 2.00 -3.70
C VAL A 213 -2.83 1.98 -4.88
N GLN A 214 -3.21 3.16 -5.35
CA GLN A 214 -3.96 3.33 -6.58
C GLN A 214 -2.98 3.47 -7.74
N VAL A 215 -3.19 2.67 -8.77
CA VAL A 215 -2.37 2.60 -9.98
C VAL A 215 -3.19 3.17 -11.14
N ILE A 216 -2.63 4.17 -11.81
CA ILE A 216 -3.24 4.83 -12.97
C ILE A 216 -2.22 4.79 -14.11
N LEU A 217 -2.61 4.23 -15.25
CA LEU A 217 -1.82 4.22 -16.48
C LEU A 217 -2.41 5.28 -17.42
N LEU A 218 -1.64 6.35 -17.63
CA LEU A 218 -1.99 7.50 -18.46
C LEU A 218 -1.54 7.22 -19.89
N GLY A 219 -2.48 6.85 -20.75
CA GLY A 219 -2.27 6.63 -22.19
C GLY A 219 -2.41 7.89 -23.03
#